data_AF-A0A1C5BIE9-F1
#
_entry.id   AF-A0A1C5BIE9-F1
#
_cell.length_a   1.000
_cell.length_b   1.000
_cell.length_c   1.000
_cell.angle_alpha   90.00
_cell.angle_beta   90.00
_cell.angle_gamma   90.00
#
_symmetry.space_group_name_H-M   'P 1'
#
loop_
_entity.id
_entity.type
_entity.pdbx_description
1 polymer ?
#
loop_
_entity_poly.entity_id
_entity_poly.type
_entity_poly.pdbx_seq_one_letter_code
_entity_poly.pdbx_strand_id
1 'polypeptide(L)'
;MQKNSRPRLLPWATDDGKACLLSTSGNGGILSRLADEFETAQVAIGEETLSEAKKVLEDVMSPHAEVRYAGLRLAESLADLLRIAESRRLRLPSDDDDSHESS
;
A
#
# COMPACT_ATOMS: atom_id res chain seq x y z
N MET A 1 -9.14 30.65 0.93
CA MET A 1 -8.01 29.71 0.78
C MET A 1 -8.51 28.41 0.17
N GLN A 2 -8.15 28.10 -1.07
CA GLN A 2 -8.23 26.72 -1.57
C GLN A 2 -7.04 25.97 -0.98
N LYS A 3 -7.29 25.05 -0.05
CA LYS A 3 -6.24 24.14 0.43
C LYS A 3 -5.97 23.14 -0.68
N ASN A 4 -4.71 23.03 -1.11
CA ASN A 4 -4.23 22.02 -2.06
C ASN A 4 -4.56 20.61 -1.52
N SER A 5 -5.72 20.09 -1.90
CA SER A 5 -6.17 18.73 -1.55
C SER A 5 -5.41 17.74 -2.42
N ARG A 6 -4.35 17.12 -1.88
CA ARG A 6 -3.62 16.06 -2.59
C ARG A 6 -4.51 14.81 -2.65
N PRO A 7 -4.68 14.21 -3.84
CA PRO A 7 -5.48 12.99 -3.98
C PRO A 7 -4.78 11.82 -3.28
N ARG A 8 -5.53 11.04 -2.49
CA ARG A 8 -5.02 9.83 -1.82
C ARG A 8 -5.43 8.61 -2.64
N LEU A 9 -4.45 7.80 -3.02
CA LEU A 9 -4.71 6.48 -3.58
C LEU A 9 -5.21 5.55 -2.47
N LEU A 10 -6.38 4.94 -2.66
CA LEU A 10 -6.89 3.96 -1.72
C LEU A 10 -6.18 2.62 -1.91
N PRO A 11 -5.93 1.87 -0.82
CA PRO A 11 -5.17 0.64 -0.89
C PRO A 11 -5.96 -0.56 -1.46
N TRP A 12 -7.26 -0.40 -1.71
CA TRP A 12 -8.10 -1.35 -2.44
C TRP A 12 -8.40 -0.84 -3.86
N ALA A 13 -8.53 -1.77 -4.79
CA ALA A 13 -9.05 -1.50 -6.14
C ALA A 13 -10.59 -1.57 -6.14
N THR A 14 -11.23 -0.97 -7.15
CA THR A 14 -12.63 -1.28 -7.46
C THR A 14 -12.73 -2.70 -8.04
N ASP A 15 -13.93 -3.28 -8.10
CA ASP A 15 -14.16 -4.63 -8.66
C ASP A 15 -13.60 -4.82 -10.08
N ASP A 16 -13.48 -3.73 -10.84
CA ASP A 16 -12.89 -3.63 -12.17
C ASP A 16 -11.38 -3.31 -12.17
N GLY A 17 -10.71 -3.45 -11.03
CA GLY A 17 -9.25 -3.38 -10.88
C GLY A 17 -8.66 -1.96 -10.96
N LYS A 18 -9.50 -0.93 -10.97
CA LYS A 18 -9.03 0.46 -11.10
C LYS A 18 -8.63 1.04 -9.75
N ALA A 19 -7.56 1.82 -9.77
CA ALA A 19 -7.11 2.64 -8.65
C ALA A 19 -8.20 3.64 -8.25
N CYS A 20 -8.61 3.62 -6.98
CA CYS A 20 -9.61 4.56 -6.47
C CYS A 20 -8.89 5.74 -5.80
N LEU A 21 -9.10 6.96 -6.32
CA LEU A 21 -8.51 8.19 -5.80
C LEU A 21 -9.53 8.93 -4.93
N LEU A 22 -9.16 9.16 -3.67
CA LEU A 22 -9.92 9.99 -2.74
C LEU A 22 -9.40 11.44 -2.83
N SER A 23 -10.25 12.37 -3.26
CA SER A 23 -9.96 13.80 -3.15
C SER A 23 -10.20 14.26 -1.71
N THR A 24 -9.14 14.66 -0.99
CA THR A 24 -9.19 14.97 0.44
C THR A 24 -9.33 16.47 0.70
N SER A 25 -10.56 17.01 0.77
CA SER A 25 -10.77 18.44 1.09
C SER A 25 -10.50 18.82 2.56
N GLY A 26 -9.76 18.02 3.33
CA GLY A 26 -9.50 18.28 4.74
C GLY A 26 -8.84 17.12 5.50
N ASN A 27 -8.21 17.50 6.62
CA ASN A 27 -7.39 16.69 7.53
C ASN A 27 -8.08 15.39 7.99
N GLY A 28 -7.77 14.25 7.36
CA GLY A 28 -8.02 12.92 7.92
C GLY A 28 -9.49 12.51 8.11
N GLY A 29 -10.30 12.53 7.04
CA GLY A 29 -11.68 12.00 7.07
C GLY A 29 -11.78 10.48 7.33
N ILE A 30 -13.00 9.98 7.54
CA ILE A 30 -13.29 8.55 7.86
C ILE A 30 -12.62 7.59 6.86
N LEU A 31 -12.67 7.91 5.56
CA LEU A 31 -12.04 7.11 4.51
C LEU A 31 -10.51 7.09 4.58
N SER A 32 -9.88 8.16 5.09
CA SER A 32 -8.43 8.18 5.31
C SER A 32 -8.04 7.22 6.43
N ARG A 33 -8.80 7.21 7.55
CA ARG A 33 -8.54 6.30 8.67
C ARG A 33 -8.75 4.85 8.26
N LEU A 34 -9.82 4.56 7.52
CA LEU A 34 -10.05 3.22 6.97
C LEU A 34 -8.92 2.79 6.04
N ALA A 35 -8.40 3.71 5.21
CA ALA A 35 -7.23 3.43 4.39
C ALA A 35 -5.98 3.14 5.25
N ASP A 36 -5.74 3.87 6.34
CA ASP A 36 -4.62 3.62 7.25
C ASP A 36 -4.75 2.25 7.96
N GLU A 37 -5.96 1.87 8.38
CA GLU A 37 -6.25 0.56 8.97
C GLU A 37 -6.01 -0.57 7.96
N PHE A 38 -6.47 -0.40 6.71
CA PHE A 38 -6.27 -1.39 5.65
C PHE A 38 -4.80 -1.50 5.20
N GLU A 39 -4.07 -0.38 5.16
CA GLU A 39 -2.61 -0.39 4.96
C GLU A 39 -1.92 -1.20 6.07
N THR A 40 -2.32 -1.00 7.33
CA THR A 40 -1.75 -1.72 8.49
C THR A 40 -2.04 -3.22 8.42
N ALA A 41 -3.29 -3.60 8.09
CA ALA A 41 -3.69 -5.00 7.95
C ALA A 41 -2.92 -5.71 6.83
N GLN A 42 -2.76 -5.08 5.65
CA GLN A 42 -2.00 -5.66 4.54
C GLN A 42 -0.51 -5.83 4.85
N VAL A 43 0.10 -4.89 5.59
CA VAL A 43 1.49 -5.05 6.03
C VAL A 43 1.61 -6.27 6.94
N ALA A 44 0.71 -6.45 7.91
CA ALA A 44 0.71 -7.62 8.79
C ALA A 44 0.53 -8.93 8.02
N ILE A 45 -0.37 -8.97 7.03
CA ILE A 45 -0.56 -10.13 6.14
C ILE A 45 0.72 -10.41 5.33
N GLY A 46 1.40 -9.36 4.86
CA GLY A 46 2.67 -9.47 4.16
C GLY A 46 3.78 -10.06 5.03
N GLU A 47 3.87 -9.64 6.29
CA GLU A 47 4.82 -10.17 7.28
C GLU A 47 4.56 -11.66 7.57
N GLU A 48 3.30 -12.04 7.80
CA GLU A 48 2.91 -13.45 8.00
C GLU A 48 3.22 -14.29 6.76
N THR A 49 2.84 -13.81 5.57
CA THR A 49 3.10 -14.49 4.31
C THR A 49 4.59 -14.69 4.09
N LEU A 50 5.41 -13.68 4.38
CA LEU A 50 6.87 -13.77 4.28
C LEU A 50 7.44 -14.79 5.27
N SER A 51 6.93 -14.82 6.50
CA SER A 51 7.34 -15.81 7.52
C SER A 51 7.07 -17.23 7.03
N GLU A 52 5.86 -17.53 6.55
CA GLU A 52 5.52 -18.87 6.08
C GLU A 52 6.29 -19.26 4.80
N ALA A 53 6.45 -18.33 3.87
CA ALA A 53 7.22 -18.58 2.65
C ALA A 53 8.68 -18.90 2.94
N LYS A 54 9.30 -18.24 3.93
CA LYS A 54 10.68 -18.55 4.35
C LYS A 54 10.82 -19.99 4.81
N LYS A 55 9.88 -20.51 5.61
CA LYS A 55 9.92 -21.90 6.07
C LYS A 55 9.89 -22.89 4.89
N VAL A 56 9.06 -22.64 3.89
CA VAL A 56 8.98 -23.47 2.67
C VAL A 56 10.30 -23.39 1.87
N LEU A 57 10.87 -22.20 1.74
CA LEU A 57 12.10 -21.99 0.96
C LEU A 57 13.37 -22.48 1.66
N GLU A 58 13.38 -22.55 2.99
CA GLU A 58 14.49 -23.08 3.80
C GLU A 58 14.58 -24.61 3.70
N ASP A 59 13.45 -25.31 3.52
CA ASP A 59 13.45 -26.75 3.25
C ASP A 59 13.70 -27.05 1.77
N VAL A 60 14.92 -27.51 1.46
CA VAL A 60 15.34 -27.91 0.10
C VAL A 60 14.56 -29.10 -0.45
N MET A 61 13.87 -29.84 0.40
CA MET A 61 13.02 -30.97 0.01
C MET A 61 11.55 -30.58 -0.19
N SER A 62 11.21 -29.30 0.01
CA SER A 62 9.85 -28.79 -0.19
C SER A 62 9.30 -29.18 -1.56
N PRO A 63 8.05 -29.70 -1.63
CA PRO A 63 7.41 -30.01 -2.89
C PRO A 63 7.35 -28.80 -3.82
N HIS A 64 7.52 -29.03 -5.13
CA HIS A 64 7.53 -27.94 -6.12
C HIS A 64 6.22 -27.13 -6.11
N ALA A 65 5.10 -27.78 -5.79
CA ALA A 65 3.81 -27.13 -5.65
C ALA A 65 3.77 -26.13 -4.49
N GLU A 66 4.38 -26.47 -3.35
CA GLU A 66 4.45 -25.60 -2.17
C GLU A 66 5.38 -24.41 -2.42
N VAL A 67 6.54 -24.63 -3.04
CA VAL A 67 7.44 -23.55 -3.47
C VAL A 67 6.75 -22.59 -4.44
N ARG A 68 6.03 -23.13 -5.43
CA ARG A 68 5.25 -22.32 -6.38
C ARG A 68 4.15 -21.53 -5.66
N TYR A 69 3.44 -22.15 -4.73
CA TYR A 69 2.40 -21.48 -3.94
C TYR A 69 2.98 -20.34 -3.09
N ALA A 70 4.10 -20.59 -2.38
CA ALA A 70 4.80 -19.56 -1.63
C ALA A 70 5.22 -18.38 -2.53
N GLY A 71 5.73 -18.67 -3.73
CA GLY A 71 6.07 -17.65 -4.73
C GLY A 71 4.86 -16.81 -5.18
N LEU A 72 3.70 -17.42 -5.42
CA LEU A 72 2.47 -16.70 -5.77
C LEU A 72 2.03 -15.78 -4.63
N ARG A 73 1.99 -16.29 -3.40
CA ARG A 73 1.60 -15.52 -2.20
C ARG A 73 2.55 -14.34 -1.94
N LEU A 74 3.85 -14.55 -2.13
CA LEU A 74 4.84 -13.46 -2.04
C LEU A 74 4.63 -12.40 -3.12
N ALA A 75 4.31 -12.80 -4.35
CA ALA A 75 4.05 -11.85 -5.43
C ALA A 75 2.79 -11.00 -5.19
N GLU A 76 1.72 -11.63 -4.66
CA GLU A 76 0.49 -10.94 -4.22
C GLU A 76 0.80 -9.90 -3.14
N SER A 77 1.43 -10.33 -2.04
CA SER A 77 1.77 -9.44 -0.92
C SER A 77 2.71 -8.31 -1.33
N LEU A 78 3.66 -8.56 -2.24
CA LEU A 78 4.56 -7.51 -2.74
C LEU A 78 3.80 -6.46 -3.58
N ALA A 79 2.86 -6.89 -4.43
CA ALA A 79 2.05 -5.96 -5.22
C ALA A 79 1.23 -5.03 -4.32
N ASP A 80 0.69 -5.56 -3.22
CA ASP A 80 -0.04 -4.80 -2.23
C ASP A 80 0.86 -3.81 -1.48
N LEU A 81 2.03 -4.24 -1.02
CA LEU A 81 3.01 -3.36 -0.37
C LEU A 81 3.50 -2.23 -1.29
N LEU A 82 3.70 -2.50 -2.58
CA LEU A 82 4.06 -1.47 -3.57
C LEU A 82 2.97 -0.41 -3.72
N ARG A 83 1.69 -0.82 -3.70
CA ARG A 83 0.56 0.11 -3.76
C ARG A 83 0.49 1.00 -2.52
N ILE A 84 0.74 0.44 -1.34
CA ILE A 84 0.84 1.20 -0.09
C ILE A 84 1.98 2.21 -0.15
N ALA A 85 3.16 1.78 -0.62
CA ALA A 85 4.33 2.65 -0.77
C ALA A 85 4.06 3.82 -1.73
N GLU A 86 3.42 3.55 -2.88
CA GLU A 86 3.02 4.61 -3.82
C GLU A 86 1.99 5.56 -3.23
N SER A 87 0.98 5.03 -2.55
CA SER A 87 -0.03 5.83 -1.85
C SER A 87 0.60 6.76 -0.81
N ARG A 88 1.61 6.27 -0.06
CA ARG A 88 2.38 7.08 0.90
C ARG A 88 3.24 8.12 0.20
N ARG A 89 3.91 7.77 -0.89
CA ARG A 89 4.73 8.70 -1.69
C ARG A 89 3.91 9.90 -2.15
N LEU A 90 2.68 9.68 -2.63
CA LEU A 90 1.78 10.75 -3.08
C LEU A 90 1.33 11.71 -1.97
N ARG A 91 1.47 11.31 -0.69
CA ARG A 91 1.14 12.14 0.48
C ARG A 91 2.31 12.98 1.00
N LEU A 92 3.54 12.72 0.55
CA LEU A 92 4.70 13.52 0.95
C LEU A 92 4.59 14.94 0.35
N PRO A 93 5.06 15.99 1.04
CA PRO A 93 5.19 17.33 0.47
C PRO A 93 6.06 17.27 -0.80
N SER A 94 5.71 18.07 -1.80
CA SER A 94 6.59 18.30 -2.94
C SER A 94 7.47 19.49 -2.57
N ASP A 95 8.77 19.43 -2.83
CA ASP A 95 9.71 20.52 -2.51
C ASP A 95 9.30 21.89 -3.09
N ASP A 96 8.39 21.92 -4.07
CA ASP A 96 7.82 23.14 -4.66
C ASP A 96 6.78 23.88 -3.77
N ASP A 97 6.22 23.26 -2.73
CA ASP A 97 5.16 23.85 -1.88
C ASP A 97 5.70 24.87 -0.84
N ASP A 98 7.02 24.98 -0.67
CA ASP A 98 7.69 25.89 0.28
C ASP A 98 8.16 27.23 -0.35
N SER A 99 7.93 27.45 -1.65
CA SER A 99 8.47 28.61 -2.38
C SER A 99 7.55 29.85 -2.46
N HIS A 100 6.36 29.82 -1.84
CA HIS A 100 5.36 30.89 -1.95
C HIS A 100 4.77 31.37 -0.61
N GLU A 101 5.61 31.68 0.39
CA GLU A 101 5.19 32.57 1.47
C GLU A 101 6.38 33.33 2.08
N SER A 102 6.97 34.23 1.29
CA SER A 102 7.80 35.35 1.80
C SER A 102 7.81 36.48 0.76
N SER A 103 6.90 37.44 0.92
CA SER A 103 7.01 38.80 0.38
C SER A 103 6.29 39.77 1.31
#